data_AF-A0A2H1E8U0-F1
#
_entry.id   AF-A0A2H1E8U0-F1
#
_cell.length_a   1.000
_cell.length_b   1.000
_cell.length_c   1.000
_cell.angle_alpha   90.00
_cell.angle_beta   90.00
_cell.angle_gamma   90.00
#
_symmetry.space_group_name_H-M   'P 1'
#
loop_
_entity.id
_entity.type
_entity.pdbx_description
1 polymer ?
#
loop_
_entity_poly.entity_id
_entity_poly.type
_entity_poly.pdbx_seq_one_letter_code
_entity_poly.pdbx_strand_id
1 'polypeptide(L)'
;MKIKQSLKITIYIFCLVLFIFSCQKSKKESKESKEIISVKYPETYELANIILALTEYGKTDKWEVRQGFDYYNKVQEYFKPVNQHPLLDSVNYSRERWEEYLSFRTDSYAFEFDENNELKRRFEFYANKGFQPFDDHLDLINNFVQKSNFRVFFKQNKDYYNAVSHKYKKTQYLNEMREFLAKEFGKQYSSDEKYNVVLSPFVYRMNCHRNIDSTTVADFITIPNYVLSDTISTNEKDIATSIHNLFTEMDHGYVNPTTNQYKELVAKNFDANLWDNESGYNENNGFGVFNEYVTWAVYDIFLEKHFPDYANEVGLNWSFQNDSRGLEYSQLFTKQLLALYNQKEDSETLKDLYPKILEWTSEIQKDLSKPKIISPKDSTYIKFSGKTKIAIMFSEPMKKSDTITTIFQDGKNLRQCIDLNGNENNLRWSENGKELEFEFSFPTDRDTYYFQFNWWGTRHPLISEKGVLIKSGSYFKIIDK
;
A
#
# COMPACT_ATOMS: atom_id res chain seq x y z
N MET A 1 -28.68 -73.29 53.27
CA MET A 1 -29.28 -73.60 54.58
C MET A 1 -29.14 -72.36 55.47
N LYS A 2 -30.26 -71.87 56.02
CA LYS A 2 -30.46 -70.75 56.98
C LYS A 2 -30.15 -69.31 56.54
N ILE A 3 -31.25 -68.64 56.20
CA ILE A 3 -31.54 -67.21 56.37
C ILE A 3 -31.79 -66.94 57.86
N LYS A 4 -31.37 -65.76 58.37
CA LYS A 4 -32.14 -64.80 59.23
C LYS A 4 -31.19 -63.75 59.86
N GLN A 5 -31.43 -62.46 59.59
CA GLN A 5 -32.04 -61.44 60.49
C GLN A 5 -31.10 -61.03 61.64
N SER A 6 -30.96 -59.78 62.10
CA SER A 6 -31.52 -58.45 61.81
C SER A 6 -30.91 -57.46 62.83
N LEU A 7 -31.29 -56.18 62.74
CA LEU A 7 -31.09 -55.03 63.66
C LEU A 7 -29.80 -54.21 63.45
N LYS A 8 -29.81 -52.98 62.89
CA LYS A 8 -30.50 -51.68 63.16
C LYS A 8 -29.88 -50.83 64.29
N ILE A 9 -29.62 -49.56 63.90
CA ILE A 9 -29.51 -48.30 64.66
C ILE A 9 -28.06 -47.91 65.03
N THR A 10 -27.39 -47.13 64.18
CA THR A 10 -27.39 -45.64 64.05
C THR A 10 -26.54 -44.95 65.13
N ILE A 11 -25.33 -44.56 64.75
CA ILE A 11 -24.62 -43.41 65.35
C ILE A 11 -24.07 -42.57 64.19
N TYR A 12 -24.67 -41.40 63.99
CA TYR A 12 -24.09 -40.30 63.24
C TYR A 12 -22.93 -39.73 64.04
N ILE A 13 -21.76 -39.53 63.43
CA ILE A 13 -20.87 -38.39 63.66
C ILE A 13 -20.04 -38.21 62.38
N PHE A 14 -20.45 -37.19 61.64
CA PHE A 14 -19.61 -36.18 61.01
C PHE A 14 -18.10 -36.46 61.00
N CYS A 15 -17.53 -36.78 59.84
CA CYS A 15 -16.16 -36.39 59.49
C CYS A 15 -15.87 -36.65 58.01
N LEU A 16 -15.70 -35.54 57.30
CA LEU A 16 -14.89 -35.36 56.09
C LEU A 16 -15.04 -36.40 54.98
N VAL A 17 -15.97 -36.11 54.07
CA VAL A 17 -15.98 -36.66 52.73
C VAL A 17 -14.79 -36.06 51.95
N LEU A 18 -13.67 -36.78 51.90
CA LEU A 18 -12.67 -36.64 50.84
C LEU A 18 -13.25 -37.25 49.56
N PHE A 19 -14.14 -36.51 48.90
CA PHE A 19 -14.36 -36.70 47.48
C PHE A 19 -13.07 -36.27 46.78
N ILE A 20 -12.24 -37.26 46.44
CA ILE A 20 -11.29 -37.12 45.34
C ILE A 20 -12.15 -37.04 44.07
N PHE A 21 -12.76 -35.88 43.84
CA PHE A 21 -13.06 -35.47 42.49
C PHE A 21 -11.69 -35.42 41.80
N SER A 22 -11.47 -36.41 40.94
CA SER A 22 -10.52 -36.29 39.84
C SER A 22 -10.93 -35.07 39.04
N CYS A 23 -10.47 -33.91 39.51
CA CYS A 23 -10.40 -32.70 38.75
C CYS A 23 -9.23 -32.91 37.79
N GLN A 24 -9.41 -33.80 36.81
CA GLN A 24 -8.79 -33.62 35.52
C GLN A 24 -9.39 -32.32 34.98
N LYS A 25 -8.84 -31.20 35.45
CA LYS A 25 -8.65 -30.03 34.62
C LYS A 25 -8.00 -30.59 33.37
N SER A 26 -8.79 -30.82 32.33
CA SER A 26 -8.26 -30.84 30.99
C SER A 26 -7.54 -29.50 30.89
N LYS A 27 -6.22 -29.51 31.07
CA LYS A 27 -5.35 -28.55 30.43
C LYS A 27 -5.65 -28.76 28.96
N LYS A 28 -6.69 -28.08 28.48
CA LYS A 28 -6.77 -27.65 27.10
C LYS A 28 -5.54 -26.77 27.01
N GLU A 29 -4.41 -27.38 26.65
CA GLU A 29 -3.32 -26.65 26.05
C GLU A 29 -4.02 -25.80 24.99
N SER A 30 -4.14 -24.50 25.25
CA SER A 30 -4.27 -23.57 24.17
C SER A 30 -3.06 -23.89 23.31
N LYS A 31 -3.27 -24.61 22.21
CA LYS A 31 -2.41 -24.43 21.05
C LYS A 31 -2.48 -22.93 20.79
N GLU A 32 -1.53 -22.18 21.36
CA GLU A 32 -1.17 -20.89 20.82
C GLU A 32 -1.02 -21.16 19.33
N SER A 33 -1.94 -20.61 18.54
CA SER A 33 -1.77 -20.59 17.10
C SER A 33 -0.41 -19.94 16.88
N LYS A 34 0.59 -20.72 16.48
CA LYS A 34 1.95 -20.24 16.21
C LYS A 34 1.77 -19.03 15.30
N GLU A 35 2.12 -17.85 15.79
CA GLU A 35 1.88 -16.60 15.09
C GLU A 35 2.63 -16.66 13.74
N ILE A 36 1.88 -16.76 12.64
CA ILE A 36 2.45 -16.97 11.29
C ILE A 36 3.02 -15.66 10.73
N ILE A 37 2.39 -14.54 11.09
CA ILE A 37 2.81 -13.19 10.69
C ILE A 37 3.43 -12.48 11.90
N SER A 38 4.71 -12.16 11.82
CA SER A 38 5.40 -11.40 12.86
C SER A 38 5.55 -9.95 12.47
N VAL A 39 5.00 -9.02 13.25
CA VAL A 39 5.27 -7.58 13.09
C VAL A 39 6.41 -7.20 14.01
N LYS A 40 7.52 -6.74 13.42
CA LYS A 40 8.80 -6.56 14.10
C LYS A 40 9.33 -5.14 13.93
N TYR A 41 10.15 -4.78 14.92
CA TYR A 41 10.91 -3.53 14.96
C TYR A 41 12.39 -3.86 15.21
N PRO A 42 13.14 -4.27 14.17
CA PRO A 42 14.53 -4.65 14.33
C PRO A 42 15.39 -3.45 14.72
N GLU A 43 16.27 -3.64 15.73
CA GLU A 43 17.16 -2.59 16.24
C GLU A 43 18.07 -2.03 15.14
N THR A 44 18.60 -2.90 14.27
CA THR A 44 19.49 -2.53 13.16
C THR A 44 18.77 -1.84 12.01
N TYR A 45 17.53 -2.24 11.72
CA TYR A 45 16.68 -1.57 10.73
C TYR A 45 16.32 -0.15 11.16
N GLU A 46 15.96 0.04 12.43
CA GLU A 46 15.70 1.37 12.98
C GLU A 46 16.97 2.23 13.01
N LEU A 47 18.14 1.64 13.34
CA LEU A 47 19.43 2.34 13.27
C LEU A 47 19.68 2.92 11.87
N ALA A 48 19.54 2.08 10.83
CA ALA A 48 19.80 2.50 9.46
C ALA A 48 18.86 3.63 9.02
N ASN A 49 17.57 3.53 9.36
CA ASN A 49 16.59 4.57 9.07
C ASN A 49 16.85 5.88 9.85
N ILE A 50 17.29 5.80 11.12
CA ILE A 50 17.70 6.99 11.88
C ILE A 50 18.92 7.65 11.25
N ILE A 51 19.94 6.88 10.86
CA ILE A 51 21.12 7.41 10.18
C ILE A 51 20.69 8.18 8.92
N LEU A 52 19.86 7.58 8.06
CA LEU A 52 19.35 8.24 6.86
C LEU A 52 18.54 9.50 7.19
N ALA A 53 17.71 9.48 8.24
CA ALA A 53 16.94 10.65 8.69
C ALA A 53 17.81 11.80 9.24
N LEU A 54 19.05 11.53 9.63
CA LEU A 54 20.00 12.53 10.12
C LEU A 54 20.88 13.14 9.02
N THR A 55 20.90 12.55 7.82
CA THR A 55 21.60 13.10 6.65
C THR A 55 20.96 14.41 6.16
N GLU A 56 21.66 15.17 5.33
CA GLU A 56 21.12 16.41 4.73
C GLU A 56 19.92 16.13 3.81
N TYR A 57 20.01 15.07 3.00
CA TYR A 57 18.94 14.64 2.13
C TYR A 57 17.73 14.16 2.95
N GLY A 58 17.94 13.35 3.99
CA GLY A 58 16.83 12.89 4.86
C GLY A 58 16.09 14.01 5.60
N LYS A 59 16.77 15.12 5.91
CA LYS A 59 16.14 16.31 6.50
C LYS A 59 15.34 17.13 5.51
N THR A 60 15.64 17.04 4.21
CA THR A 60 15.01 17.87 3.17
C THR A 60 13.93 17.13 2.39
N ASP A 61 14.08 15.83 2.17
CA ASP A 61 13.11 15.00 1.46
C ASP A 61 12.10 14.34 2.40
N LYS A 62 10.95 15.00 2.56
CA LYS A 62 9.82 14.51 3.38
C LYS A 62 9.13 13.25 2.82
N TRP A 63 9.48 12.82 1.62
CA TRP A 63 8.85 11.69 0.94
C TRP A 63 9.66 10.39 1.11
N GLU A 64 10.98 10.46 1.15
CA GLU A 64 11.82 9.29 1.47
C GLU A 64 11.88 9.07 2.98
N VAL A 65 12.11 10.16 3.73
CA VAL A 65 12.10 10.15 5.20
C VAL A 65 10.83 10.83 5.67
N ARG A 66 10.01 10.10 6.41
CA ARG A 66 8.84 10.68 7.05
C ARG A 66 9.25 11.74 8.06
N GLN A 67 8.55 12.87 8.04
CA GLN A 67 8.75 13.99 8.96
C GLN A 67 7.43 14.42 9.61
N GLY A 68 7.48 15.34 10.57
CA GLY A 68 6.29 15.97 11.14
C GLY A 68 5.54 15.12 12.16
N PHE A 69 6.25 14.34 12.97
CA PHE A 69 5.70 13.58 14.10
C PHE A 69 6.66 13.62 15.29
N ASP A 70 6.16 13.45 16.51
CA ASP A 70 6.92 13.71 17.75
C ASP A 70 8.19 12.88 17.86
N TYR A 71 8.15 11.62 17.43
CA TYR A 71 9.32 10.75 17.47
C TYR A 71 10.43 11.19 16.50
N TYR A 72 10.10 11.79 15.35
CA TYR A 72 11.10 12.43 14.47
C TYR A 72 11.84 13.55 15.20
N ASN A 73 11.11 14.45 15.87
CA ASN A 73 11.71 15.56 16.61
C ASN A 73 12.60 15.05 17.75
N LYS A 74 12.15 14.01 18.47
CA LYS A 74 12.93 13.35 19.52
C LYS A 74 14.24 12.78 19.00
N VAL A 75 14.24 12.16 17.82
CA VAL A 75 15.46 11.65 17.16
C VAL A 75 16.39 12.80 16.79
N GLN A 76 15.89 13.84 16.11
CA GLN A 76 16.74 14.98 15.72
C GLN A 76 17.38 15.65 16.95
N GLU A 77 16.66 15.77 18.06
CA GLU A 77 17.18 16.32 19.31
C GLU A 77 18.25 15.42 19.95
N TYR A 78 17.95 14.13 20.12
CA TYR A 78 18.85 13.18 20.78
C TYR A 78 20.19 13.04 20.05
N PHE A 79 20.16 12.96 18.71
CA PHE A 79 21.35 12.74 17.89
C PHE A 79 22.05 14.05 17.47
N LYS A 80 21.59 15.21 17.95
CA LYS A 80 22.25 16.51 17.69
C LYS A 80 23.77 16.52 17.98
N PRO A 81 24.30 15.87 19.05
CA PRO A 81 25.74 15.87 19.32
C PRO A 81 26.60 15.16 18.26
N VAL A 82 26.00 14.34 17.40
CA VAL A 82 26.70 13.57 16.34
C VAL A 82 26.29 14.02 14.94
N ASN A 83 25.71 15.20 14.79
CA ASN A 83 25.21 15.70 13.50
C ASN A 83 26.30 15.98 12.44
N GLN A 84 27.57 16.00 12.84
CA GLN A 84 28.75 16.13 11.96
C GLN A 84 29.54 14.81 11.85
N HIS A 85 28.93 13.67 12.22
CA HIS A 85 29.60 12.39 12.13
C HIS A 85 29.87 12.02 10.65
N PRO A 86 31.10 11.60 10.25
CA PRO A 86 31.47 11.37 8.84
C PRO A 86 30.58 10.38 8.07
N LEU A 87 29.97 9.43 8.79
CA LEU A 87 28.96 8.52 8.24
C LEU A 87 27.83 9.28 7.54
N LEU A 88 27.31 10.36 8.14
CA LEU A 88 26.14 11.07 7.62
C LEU A 88 26.39 11.69 6.25
N ASP A 89 27.62 12.12 5.98
CA ASP A 89 28.02 12.61 4.67
C ASP A 89 28.18 11.47 3.66
N SER A 90 28.70 10.33 4.12
CA SER A 90 28.99 9.16 3.27
C SER A 90 27.73 8.44 2.79
N VAL A 91 26.65 8.49 3.57
CA VAL A 91 25.36 7.83 3.28
C VAL A 91 24.25 8.82 2.91
N ASN A 92 24.61 10.03 2.50
CA ASN A 92 23.69 11.07 2.06
C ASN A 92 23.16 10.80 0.63
N TYR A 93 22.43 9.69 0.46
CA TYR A 93 21.92 9.23 -0.83
C TYR A 93 20.66 10.00 -1.24
N SER A 94 20.71 10.70 -2.37
CA SER A 94 19.55 11.38 -2.97
C SER A 94 18.65 10.40 -3.73
N ARG A 95 17.53 10.90 -4.27
CA ARG A 95 16.60 10.12 -5.11
C ARG A 95 17.27 9.45 -6.32
N GLU A 96 18.29 10.07 -6.90
CA GLU A 96 19.03 9.50 -8.03
C GLU A 96 19.84 8.26 -7.63
N ARG A 97 20.16 8.14 -6.34
CA ARG A 97 20.92 7.04 -5.71
C ARG A 97 19.99 6.15 -4.87
N TRP A 98 18.82 5.85 -5.45
CA TRP A 98 17.76 5.13 -4.74
C TRP A 98 18.15 3.70 -4.39
N GLU A 99 18.98 3.05 -5.21
CA GLU A 99 19.47 1.68 -4.95
C GLU A 99 20.35 1.65 -3.70
N GLU A 100 21.24 2.63 -3.54
CA GLU A 100 22.05 2.74 -2.31
C GLU A 100 21.20 3.09 -1.10
N TYR A 101 20.25 4.03 -1.24
CA TYR A 101 19.33 4.37 -0.16
C TYR A 101 18.54 3.15 0.33
N LEU A 102 17.92 2.42 -0.60
CA LEU A 102 17.10 1.25 -0.30
C LEU A 102 17.96 0.12 0.27
N SER A 103 19.12 -0.16 -0.31
CA SER A 103 20.00 -1.24 0.15
C SER A 103 20.57 -0.90 1.53
N PHE A 104 20.97 0.34 1.79
CA PHE A 104 21.52 0.75 3.09
C PHE A 104 20.53 0.46 4.23
N ARG A 105 19.26 0.84 4.07
CA ARG A 105 18.26 0.57 5.10
C ARG A 105 17.87 -0.90 5.16
N THR A 106 17.64 -1.55 4.02
CA THR A 106 17.04 -2.90 4.00
C THR A 106 18.06 -3.97 4.35
N ASP A 107 19.30 -3.86 3.89
CA ASP A 107 20.37 -4.83 4.17
C ASP A 107 20.74 -4.88 5.66
N SER A 108 20.53 -3.78 6.38
CA SER A 108 20.73 -3.72 7.84
C SER A 108 19.92 -4.79 8.60
N TYR A 109 18.83 -5.28 8.01
CA TYR A 109 18.02 -6.39 8.55
C TYR A 109 18.84 -7.69 8.73
N ALA A 110 19.91 -7.86 7.94
CA ALA A 110 20.83 -8.99 8.03
C ALA A 110 21.81 -8.92 9.20
N PHE A 111 21.85 -7.81 9.94
CA PHE A 111 22.82 -7.54 10.98
C PHE A 111 22.19 -7.58 12.37
N GLU A 112 22.99 -7.97 13.35
CA GLU A 112 22.66 -7.88 14.78
C GLU A 112 23.90 -7.40 15.56
N PHE A 113 23.67 -6.82 16.74
CA PHE A 113 24.75 -6.54 17.68
C PHE A 113 25.22 -7.82 18.35
N ASP A 114 26.53 -8.04 18.35
CA ASP A 114 27.16 -9.10 19.12
C ASP A 114 27.32 -8.73 20.61
N GLU A 115 27.98 -9.61 21.36
CA GLU A 115 28.23 -9.44 22.80
C GLU A 115 29.11 -8.21 23.12
N ASN A 116 29.90 -7.74 22.14
CA ASN A 116 30.77 -6.56 22.27
C ASN A 116 30.06 -5.26 21.85
N ASN A 117 28.77 -5.32 21.51
CA ASN A 117 27.99 -4.22 20.91
C ASN A 117 28.51 -3.80 19.53
N GLU A 118 29.13 -4.71 18.77
CA GLU A 118 29.49 -4.48 17.38
C GLU A 118 28.45 -5.13 16.45
N LEU A 119 28.12 -4.45 15.36
CA LEU A 119 27.27 -5.02 14.31
C LEU A 119 28.03 -6.12 13.57
N LYS A 120 27.40 -7.30 13.48
CA LYS A 120 27.86 -8.43 12.67
C LYS A 120 26.72 -8.92 11.80
N ARG A 121 27.03 -9.25 10.54
CA ARG A 121 26.10 -9.93 9.63
C ARG A 121 25.80 -11.32 10.17
N ARG A 122 24.51 -11.69 10.19
CA ARG A 122 24.00 -12.96 10.76
C ARG A 122 23.52 -13.93 9.70
N PHE A 123 23.08 -13.41 8.56
CA PHE A 123 22.67 -14.20 7.41
C PHE A 123 22.99 -13.47 6.10
N GLU A 124 23.08 -14.24 5.02
CA GLU A 124 23.35 -13.72 3.68
C GLU A 124 22.06 -13.15 3.09
N PHE A 125 21.96 -11.83 3.04
CA PHE A 125 20.79 -11.12 2.51
C PHE A 125 21.23 -9.77 1.94
N TYR A 126 20.78 -9.48 0.73
CA TYR A 126 21.04 -8.25 -0.01
C TYR A 126 19.76 -7.85 -0.75
N ALA A 127 19.24 -6.67 -0.47
CA ALA A 127 18.01 -6.17 -1.02
C ALA A 127 18.12 -5.92 -2.53
N ASN A 128 19.28 -5.40 -2.98
CA ASN A 128 19.64 -5.24 -4.38
C ASN A 128 21.02 -5.87 -4.62
N LYS A 129 21.08 -6.91 -5.46
CA LYS A 129 22.35 -7.63 -5.71
C LYS A 129 23.39 -6.69 -6.33
N GLY A 130 24.60 -6.71 -5.77
CA GLY A 130 25.71 -5.86 -6.23
C GLY A 130 25.78 -4.49 -5.56
N PHE A 131 24.81 -4.14 -4.71
CA PHE A 131 24.79 -2.90 -3.93
C PHE A 131 24.73 -3.24 -2.45
N GLN A 132 25.80 -2.95 -1.71
CA GLN A 132 25.93 -3.30 -0.29
C GLN A 132 26.46 -2.14 0.57
N PRO A 133 25.86 -0.94 0.47
CA PRO A 133 26.36 0.26 1.14
C PRO A 133 26.35 0.13 2.68
N PHE A 134 25.52 -0.74 3.27
CA PHE A 134 25.56 -0.97 4.71
C PHE A 134 26.83 -1.70 5.13
N ASP A 135 27.23 -2.74 4.38
CA ASP A 135 28.51 -3.46 4.57
C ASP A 135 29.70 -2.53 4.34
N ASP A 136 29.67 -1.74 3.25
CA ASP A 136 30.78 -0.85 2.87
C ASP A 136 31.06 0.24 3.92
N HIS A 137 30.07 0.57 4.75
CA HIS A 137 30.18 1.59 5.81
C HIS A 137 30.15 1.01 7.22
N LEU A 138 30.28 -0.31 7.40
CA LEU A 138 30.10 -1.00 8.69
C LEU A 138 30.96 -0.41 9.83
N ASP A 139 32.21 -0.04 9.56
CA ASP A 139 33.10 0.56 10.55
C ASP A 139 32.61 1.95 11.00
N LEU A 140 32.14 2.77 10.06
CA LEU A 140 31.57 4.08 10.35
C LEU A 140 30.23 3.97 11.09
N ILE A 141 29.43 2.95 10.79
CA ILE A 141 28.18 2.66 11.50
C ILE A 141 28.47 2.25 12.94
N ASN A 142 29.42 1.34 13.17
CA ASN A 142 29.83 0.95 14.52
C ASN A 142 30.38 2.15 15.31
N ASN A 143 31.18 3.01 14.69
CA ASN A 143 31.64 4.25 15.31
C ASN A 143 30.49 5.18 15.69
N PHE A 144 29.52 5.36 14.78
CA PHE A 144 28.33 6.16 15.01
C PHE A 144 27.52 5.62 16.19
N VAL A 145 27.29 4.31 16.26
CA VAL A 145 26.55 3.66 17.36
C VAL A 145 27.21 3.97 18.71
N GLN A 146 28.54 3.85 18.80
CA GLN A 146 29.28 4.14 20.02
C GLN A 146 29.22 5.63 20.41
N LYS A 147 29.43 6.54 19.45
CA LYS A 147 29.47 7.98 19.71
C LYS A 147 28.09 8.57 20.03
N SER A 148 27.04 7.98 19.47
CA SER A 148 25.67 8.47 19.63
C SER A 148 24.92 7.85 20.82
N ASN A 149 25.45 6.79 21.44
CA ASN A 149 24.71 5.95 22.39
C ASN A 149 23.40 5.39 21.83
N PHE A 150 23.37 5.06 20.53
CA PHE A 150 22.17 4.59 19.83
C PHE A 150 21.45 3.45 20.56
N ARG A 151 22.17 2.44 21.07
CA ARG A 151 21.54 1.30 21.75
C ARG A 151 20.76 1.71 23.01
N VAL A 152 21.26 2.73 23.73
CA VAL A 152 20.56 3.31 24.89
C VAL A 152 19.28 3.99 24.43
N PHE A 153 19.35 4.80 23.36
CA PHE A 153 18.19 5.43 22.75
C PHE A 153 17.14 4.39 22.33
N PHE A 154 17.53 3.35 21.60
CA PHE A 154 16.61 2.32 21.13
C PHE A 154 15.91 1.62 22.32
N LYS A 155 16.68 1.25 23.36
CA LYS A 155 16.13 0.64 24.57
C LYS A 155 15.14 1.56 25.29
N GLN A 156 15.42 2.85 25.37
CA GLN A 156 14.53 3.85 25.98
C GLN A 156 13.23 4.07 25.21
N ASN A 157 13.17 3.70 23.92
CA ASN A 157 12.00 3.84 23.07
C ASN A 157 11.25 2.52 22.83
N LYS A 158 11.63 1.44 23.53
CA LYS A 158 11.05 0.10 23.32
C LYS A 158 9.52 0.07 23.48
N ASP A 159 8.98 0.80 24.45
CA ASP A 159 7.53 0.86 24.67
C ASP A 159 6.79 1.54 23.53
N TYR A 160 7.40 2.57 22.92
CA TYR A 160 6.87 3.21 21.72
C TYR A 160 6.81 2.21 20.54
N TYR A 161 7.90 1.48 20.29
CA TYR A 161 7.94 0.46 19.22
C TYR A 161 6.92 -0.66 19.44
N ASN A 162 6.76 -1.13 20.68
CA ASN A 162 5.76 -2.13 21.05
C ASN A 162 4.33 -1.61 20.81
N ALA A 163 4.04 -0.37 21.20
CA ALA A 163 2.75 0.25 21.00
C ALA A 163 2.41 0.41 19.51
N VAL A 164 3.37 0.85 18.70
CA VAL A 164 3.24 0.93 17.23
C VAL A 164 2.96 -0.45 16.64
N SER A 165 3.76 -1.46 17.00
CA SER A 165 3.60 -2.83 16.49
C SER A 165 2.24 -3.43 16.86
N HIS A 166 1.76 -3.20 18.09
CA HIS A 166 0.45 -3.67 18.54
C HIS A 166 -0.69 -3.00 17.77
N LYS A 167 -0.65 -1.67 17.59
CA LYS A 167 -1.63 -0.93 16.80
C LYS A 167 -1.64 -1.39 15.34
N TYR A 168 -0.45 -1.62 14.76
CA TYR A 168 -0.31 -2.15 13.41
C TYR A 168 -0.99 -3.52 13.28
N LYS A 169 -0.65 -4.49 14.13
CA LYS A 169 -1.29 -5.82 14.13
C LYS A 169 -2.82 -5.76 14.19
N LYS A 170 -3.37 -4.83 14.97
CA LYS A 170 -4.82 -4.68 15.17
C LYS A 170 -5.55 -4.08 13.97
N THR A 171 -4.88 -3.30 13.13
CA THR A 171 -5.55 -2.42 12.15
C THR A 171 -5.28 -2.79 10.70
N GLN A 172 -4.27 -3.61 10.42
CA GLN A 172 -3.78 -3.84 9.05
C GLN A 172 -4.31 -5.11 8.37
N TYR A 173 -5.33 -5.77 8.94
CA TYR A 173 -6.00 -6.92 8.30
C TYR A 173 -5.04 -8.07 7.92
N LEU A 174 -3.95 -8.25 8.69
CA LEU A 174 -2.84 -9.13 8.31
C LEU A 174 -3.28 -10.56 8.01
N ASN A 175 -4.17 -11.11 8.85
CA ASN A 175 -4.65 -12.47 8.70
C ASN A 175 -5.65 -12.57 7.55
N GLU A 176 -6.55 -11.60 7.43
CA GLU A 176 -7.57 -11.54 6.39
C GLU A 176 -6.94 -11.46 5.00
N MET A 177 -5.91 -10.61 4.82
CA MET A 177 -5.14 -10.53 3.58
C MET A 177 -4.49 -11.86 3.23
N ARG A 178 -3.76 -12.45 4.19
CA ARG A 178 -3.06 -13.72 3.97
C ARG A 178 -4.04 -14.85 3.64
N GLU A 179 -5.15 -14.95 4.36
CA GLU A 179 -6.17 -15.99 4.13
C GLU A 179 -6.84 -15.81 2.78
N PHE A 180 -7.13 -14.56 2.38
CA PHE A 180 -7.63 -14.25 1.04
C PHE A 180 -6.63 -14.67 -0.04
N LEU A 181 -5.38 -14.22 0.03
CA LEU A 181 -4.35 -14.55 -0.97
C LEU A 181 -4.08 -16.06 -1.03
N ALA A 182 -3.99 -16.73 0.11
CA ALA A 182 -3.77 -18.18 0.17
C ALA A 182 -4.95 -18.99 -0.39
N LYS A 183 -6.18 -18.47 -0.27
CA LYS A 183 -7.36 -19.08 -0.88
C LYS A 183 -7.33 -18.91 -2.41
N GLU A 184 -6.99 -17.72 -2.89
CA GLU A 184 -7.15 -17.35 -4.29
C GLU A 184 -5.95 -17.75 -5.19
N PHE A 185 -4.77 -17.93 -4.61
CA PHE A 185 -3.55 -18.32 -5.35
C PHE A 185 -2.97 -19.67 -4.90
N GLY A 186 -3.49 -20.21 -3.80
CA GLY A 186 -2.91 -21.35 -3.10
C GLY A 186 -1.95 -20.93 -1.99
N LYS A 187 -1.60 -21.87 -1.13
CA LYS A 187 -0.71 -21.60 0.00
C LYS A 187 0.71 -21.35 -0.51
N GLN A 188 1.13 -20.09 -0.43
CA GLN A 188 2.52 -19.69 -0.61
C GLN A 188 3.31 -19.98 0.66
N TYR A 189 2.84 -19.40 1.78
CA TYR A 189 3.47 -19.52 3.09
C TYR A 189 2.91 -20.73 3.85
N SER A 190 3.65 -21.85 3.81
CA SER A 190 3.37 -23.03 4.63
C SER A 190 3.40 -22.69 6.14
N SER A 191 2.94 -23.60 7.00
CA SER A 191 3.02 -23.40 8.47
C SER A 191 4.45 -23.29 9.01
N ASP A 192 5.43 -23.65 8.18
CA ASP A 192 6.86 -23.56 8.49
C ASP A 192 7.47 -22.24 8.00
N GLU A 193 6.80 -21.53 7.09
CA GLU A 193 7.26 -20.24 6.57
C GLU A 193 6.92 -19.08 7.49
N LYS A 194 7.88 -18.17 7.67
CA LYS A 194 7.75 -16.98 8.52
C LYS A 194 7.56 -15.75 7.64
N TYR A 195 6.41 -15.11 7.78
CA TYR A 195 6.15 -13.83 7.14
C TYR A 195 6.40 -12.70 8.16
N ASN A 196 7.32 -11.78 7.86
CA ASN A 196 7.63 -10.66 8.73
C ASN A 196 7.16 -9.34 8.13
N VAL A 197 6.50 -8.51 8.92
CA VAL A 197 6.34 -7.09 8.60
C VAL A 197 7.37 -6.31 9.39
N VAL A 198 8.28 -5.63 8.70
CA VAL A 198 9.40 -4.89 9.30
C VAL A 198 9.08 -3.41 9.29
N LEU A 199 9.09 -2.80 10.49
CA LEU A 199 8.62 -1.45 10.72
C LEU A 199 9.75 -0.48 11.08
N SER A 200 9.64 0.75 10.59
CA SER A 200 10.30 1.96 11.13
C SER A 200 9.42 3.19 10.85
N PRO A 201 9.35 4.21 11.73
CA PRO A 201 8.47 5.37 11.55
C PRO A 201 8.93 6.29 10.43
N PHE A 202 10.21 6.19 10.07
CA PHE A 202 10.85 7.02 9.07
C PHE A 202 10.54 6.58 7.64
N VAL A 203 10.06 5.34 7.45
CA VAL A 203 9.70 4.85 6.12
C VAL A 203 8.41 5.51 5.66
N TYR A 204 8.49 6.30 4.59
CA TYR A 204 7.31 6.87 3.91
C TYR A 204 7.13 6.37 2.48
N ARG A 205 8.24 6.11 1.77
CA ARG A 205 8.27 5.49 0.43
C ARG A 205 9.21 4.28 0.35
N MET A 206 9.26 3.71 -0.85
CA MET A 206 10.07 2.55 -1.23
C MET A 206 9.73 1.28 -0.45
N ASN A 207 8.43 1.02 -0.24
CA ASN A 207 7.99 -0.27 0.29
C ASN A 207 8.59 -1.41 -0.54
N CYS A 208 8.90 -2.53 0.10
CA CYS A 208 9.40 -3.68 -0.65
C CYS A 208 9.17 -5.02 0.04
N HIS A 209 8.76 -5.99 -0.77
CA HIS A 209 8.76 -7.41 -0.47
C HIS A 209 10.14 -8.03 -0.74
N ARG A 210 10.63 -8.85 0.21
CA ARG A 210 11.90 -9.57 0.06
C ARG A 210 11.84 -10.98 0.61
N ASN A 211 12.36 -11.93 -0.18
CA ASN A 211 12.73 -13.25 0.33
C ASN A 211 14.02 -13.13 1.13
N ILE A 212 13.96 -13.41 2.42
CA ILE A 212 15.11 -13.37 3.32
C ILE A 212 15.92 -14.67 3.18
N ASP A 213 15.22 -15.80 3.16
CA ASP A 213 15.76 -17.13 2.90
C ASP A 213 14.68 -18.00 2.21
N SER A 214 14.92 -19.31 2.07
CA SER A 214 13.98 -20.23 1.42
C SER A 214 12.65 -20.44 2.18
N THR A 215 12.55 -19.96 3.42
CA THR A 215 11.42 -20.14 4.34
C THR A 215 10.94 -18.84 5.00
N THR A 216 11.67 -17.74 4.83
CA THR A 216 11.39 -16.48 5.51
C THR A 216 11.24 -15.37 4.48
N VAL A 217 10.16 -14.61 4.60
CA VAL A 217 9.95 -13.38 3.83
C VAL A 217 9.79 -12.19 4.76
N ALA A 218 10.08 -11.00 4.24
CA ALA A 218 9.91 -9.75 4.97
C ALA A 218 9.40 -8.65 4.05
N ASP A 219 8.41 -7.92 4.53
CA ASP A 219 7.89 -6.72 3.90
C ASP A 219 8.31 -5.51 4.73
N PHE A 220 9.02 -4.60 4.08
CA PHE A 220 9.49 -3.34 4.66
C PHE A 220 8.53 -2.25 4.24
N ILE A 221 7.70 -1.77 5.16
CA ILE A 221 6.50 -1.00 4.81
C ILE A 221 6.43 0.36 5.51
N THR A 222 5.69 1.27 4.90
CA THR A 222 5.27 2.55 5.46
C THR A 222 4.18 2.31 6.50
N ILE A 223 4.34 2.95 7.66
CA ILE A 223 3.37 2.88 8.75
C ILE A 223 2.27 3.93 8.54
N PRO A 224 0.97 3.57 8.56
CA PRO A 224 -0.10 4.57 8.43
C PRO A 224 -0.07 5.64 9.53
N ASN A 225 -0.52 6.85 9.23
CA ASN A 225 -0.43 7.97 10.17
C ASN A 225 -1.11 7.68 11.50
N TYR A 226 -2.30 7.07 11.48
CA TYR A 226 -3.04 6.73 12.69
C TYR A 226 -2.36 5.66 13.54
N VAL A 227 -1.45 4.86 12.97
CA VAL A 227 -0.67 3.88 13.75
C VAL A 227 0.46 4.59 14.51
N LEU A 228 0.95 5.72 14.02
CA LEU A 228 1.95 6.53 14.73
C LEU A 228 1.35 7.53 15.73
N SER A 229 0.07 7.89 15.61
CA SER A 229 -0.62 8.76 16.57
C SER A 229 -1.16 8.01 17.78
N ASP A 230 -1.59 8.76 18.81
CA ASP A 230 -2.21 8.20 20.01
C ASP A 230 -3.61 7.61 19.76
N THR A 231 -4.25 8.02 18.67
CA THR A 231 -5.57 7.52 18.25
C THR A 231 -5.45 6.51 17.13
N ILE A 232 -6.21 5.41 17.24
CA ILE A 232 -6.42 4.47 16.12
C ILE A 232 -7.55 5.02 15.26
N SER A 233 -7.39 5.03 13.93
CA SER A 233 -8.52 5.37 13.05
C SER A 233 -9.59 4.30 13.16
N THR A 234 -10.83 4.73 13.37
CA THR A 234 -12.03 3.89 13.28
C THR A 234 -12.76 4.10 11.95
N ASN A 235 -12.20 4.91 11.06
CA ASN A 235 -12.78 5.16 9.74
C ASN A 235 -12.36 4.04 8.79
N GLU A 236 -13.32 3.20 8.40
CA GLU A 236 -13.08 2.06 7.52
C GLU A 236 -12.49 2.46 6.16
N LYS A 237 -12.85 3.63 5.62
CA LYS A 237 -12.26 4.15 4.38
C LYS A 237 -10.78 4.48 4.54
N ASP A 238 -10.39 5.08 5.66
CA ASP A 238 -8.98 5.39 5.93
C ASP A 238 -8.17 4.11 6.11
N ILE A 239 -8.77 3.09 6.77
CA ILE A 239 -8.17 1.76 6.89
C ILE A 239 -8.02 1.14 5.49
N ALA A 240 -9.11 1.01 4.73
CA ALA A 240 -9.13 0.50 3.36
C ALA A 240 -8.17 1.26 2.42
N THR A 241 -7.93 2.54 2.65
CA THR A 241 -6.89 3.25 1.88
C THR A 241 -5.50 2.83 2.36
N SER A 242 -5.26 2.84 3.67
CA SER A 242 -3.92 2.63 4.23
C SER A 242 -3.35 1.22 4.09
N ILE A 243 -4.20 0.19 4.14
CA ILE A 243 -3.75 -1.20 4.12
C ILE A 243 -3.28 -1.66 2.73
N HIS A 244 -3.62 -0.90 1.68
CA HIS A 244 -3.19 -1.16 0.30
C HIS A 244 -1.68 -1.39 0.20
N ASN A 245 -0.87 -0.51 0.80
CA ASN A 245 0.59 -0.61 0.70
C ASN A 245 1.11 -1.95 1.21
N LEU A 246 0.58 -2.46 2.32
CA LEU A 246 0.97 -3.77 2.80
C LEU A 246 0.43 -4.88 1.90
N PHE A 247 -0.84 -4.75 1.47
CA PHE A 247 -1.48 -5.76 0.64
C PHE A 247 -0.68 -6.04 -0.63
N THR A 248 -0.27 -5.00 -1.34
CA THR A 248 0.48 -5.15 -2.60
C THR A 248 1.89 -5.68 -2.39
N GLU A 249 2.54 -5.39 -1.26
CA GLU A 249 3.82 -6.07 -0.95
C GLU A 249 3.59 -7.55 -0.62
N MET A 250 2.55 -7.86 0.15
CA MET A 250 2.22 -9.24 0.53
C MET A 250 1.83 -10.08 -0.68
N ASP A 251 1.05 -9.50 -1.60
CA ASP A 251 0.52 -10.19 -2.77
C ASP A 251 1.57 -10.47 -3.84
N HIS A 252 2.65 -9.68 -3.93
CA HIS A 252 3.77 -9.97 -4.83
C HIS A 252 4.35 -11.37 -4.58
N GLY A 253 4.33 -11.82 -3.32
CA GLY A 253 4.70 -13.18 -2.95
C GLY A 253 3.81 -14.27 -3.58
N TYR A 254 2.58 -13.96 -3.99
CA TYR A 254 1.61 -14.88 -4.61
C TYR A 254 1.46 -14.64 -6.12
N VAL A 255 1.33 -13.38 -6.53
CA VAL A 255 1.15 -12.93 -7.91
C VAL A 255 2.37 -13.29 -8.74
N ASN A 256 3.58 -12.92 -8.31
CA ASN A 256 4.78 -13.11 -9.13
C ASN A 256 5.03 -14.61 -9.42
N PRO A 257 4.93 -15.53 -8.45
CA PRO A 257 5.11 -16.96 -8.71
C PRO A 257 3.97 -17.55 -9.55
N THR A 258 2.74 -17.04 -9.43
CA THR A 258 1.63 -17.44 -10.28
C THR A 258 1.86 -16.99 -11.73
N THR A 259 2.24 -15.73 -11.95
CA THR A 259 2.63 -15.23 -13.27
C THR A 259 3.76 -16.05 -13.88
N ASN A 260 4.75 -16.46 -13.08
CA ASN A 260 5.84 -17.31 -13.57
C ASN A 260 5.37 -18.69 -14.06
N GLN A 261 4.31 -19.25 -13.48
CA GLN A 261 3.67 -20.48 -13.99
C GLN A 261 3.00 -20.27 -15.35
N TYR A 262 2.55 -19.04 -15.64
CA TYR A 262 1.91 -18.65 -16.91
C TYR A 262 2.84 -17.85 -17.83
N LYS A 263 4.16 -17.83 -17.59
CA LYS A 263 5.11 -16.94 -18.27
C LYS A 263 5.05 -16.99 -19.80
N GLU A 264 4.83 -18.16 -20.39
CA GLU A 264 4.74 -18.33 -21.84
C GLU A 264 3.45 -17.69 -22.39
N LEU A 265 2.36 -17.78 -21.64
CA LEU A 265 1.09 -17.18 -22.00
C LEU A 265 1.15 -15.66 -21.86
N VAL A 266 1.80 -15.15 -20.82
CA VAL A 266 2.04 -13.70 -20.64
C VAL A 266 2.90 -13.17 -21.79
N ALA A 267 4.05 -13.79 -22.07
CA ALA A 267 4.93 -13.37 -23.16
C ALA A 267 4.25 -13.37 -24.54
N LYS A 268 3.26 -14.24 -24.74
CA LYS A 268 2.49 -14.32 -25.98
C LYS A 268 1.38 -13.27 -26.09
N ASN A 269 0.71 -12.94 -24.98
CA ASN A 269 -0.59 -12.25 -25.01
C ASN A 269 -0.58 -10.87 -24.32
N PHE A 270 0.56 -10.43 -23.80
CA PHE A 270 0.70 -9.14 -23.12
C PHE A 270 1.94 -8.41 -23.64
N ASP A 271 1.73 -7.31 -24.36
CA ASP A 271 2.83 -6.44 -24.82
C ASP A 271 3.02 -5.28 -23.84
N ALA A 272 3.99 -5.41 -22.94
CA ALA A 272 4.25 -4.41 -21.91
C ALA A 272 4.47 -2.99 -22.45
N ASN A 273 4.99 -2.82 -23.68
CA ASN A 273 5.20 -1.49 -24.27
C ASN A 273 3.89 -0.75 -24.61
N LEU A 274 2.79 -1.50 -24.77
CA LEU A 274 1.47 -0.92 -24.99
C LEU A 274 0.76 -0.57 -23.68
N TRP A 275 1.14 -1.23 -22.58
CA TRP A 275 0.49 -1.11 -21.26
C TRP A 275 1.28 -0.24 -20.28
N ASP A 276 2.54 0.06 -20.59
CA ASP A 276 3.45 0.83 -19.76
C ASP A 276 3.81 2.17 -20.39
N ASN A 277 3.80 3.22 -19.57
CA ASN A 277 4.31 4.54 -19.91
C ASN A 277 5.33 5.00 -18.87
N GLU A 278 6.52 4.41 -18.92
CA GLU A 278 7.68 4.74 -18.08
C GLU A 278 7.43 4.49 -16.58
N SER A 279 6.74 3.40 -16.22
CA SER A 279 6.50 3.09 -14.80
C SER A 279 7.74 2.63 -14.03
N GLY A 280 8.79 2.25 -14.76
CA GLY A 280 9.97 1.58 -14.22
C GLY A 280 9.81 0.06 -14.07
N TYR A 281 8.64 -0.50 -14.42
CA TYR A 281 8.40 -1.95 -14.34
C TYR A 281 8.57 -2.70 -15.66
N ASN A 282 8.75 -1.98 -16.77
CA ASN A 282 9.02 -2.56 -18.09
C ASN A 282 10.49 -2.98 -18.26
N GLU A 283 11.05 -3.54 -17.20
CA GLU A 283 12.34 -4.23 -17.19
C GLU A 283 12.08 -5.75 -17.26
N ASN A 284 13.11 -6.56 -17.53
CA ASN A 284 13.02 -8.03 -17.52
C ASN A 284 11.90 -8.61 -18.41
N ASN A 285 11.83 -8.22 -19.69
CA ASN A 285 10.86 -8.71 -20.68
C ASN A 285 9.39 -8.36 -20.37
N GLY A 286 9.12 -7.31 -19.59
CA GLY A 286 7.77 -6.76 -19.42
C GLY A 286 6.86 -7.52 -18.43
N PHE A 287 7.34 -8.61 -17.82
CA PHE A 287 6.57 -9.35 -16.81
C PHE A 287 6.26 -8.51 -15.56
N GLY A 288 7.14 -7.57 -15.20
CA GLY A 288 6.93 -6.66 -14.08
C GLY A 288 5.68 -5.82 -14.25
N VAL A 289 5.43 -5.32 -15.46
CA VAL A 289 4.22 -4.54 -15.79
C VAL A 289 2.97 -5.38 -15.55
N PHE A 290 2.89 -6.60 -16.09
CA PHE A 290 1.72 -7.47 -15.89
C PHE A 290 1.51 -7.80 -14.40
N ASN A 291 2.58 -8.11 -13.66
CA ASN A 291 2.49 -8.37 -12.22
C ASN A 291 1.87 -7.20 -11.47
N GLU A 292 2.30 -5.96 -11.75
CA GLU A 292 1.69 -4.79 -11.14
C GLU A 292 0.20 -4.72 -11.47
N TYR A 293 -0.18 -4.76 -12.74
CA TYR A 293 -1.61 -4.73 -13.13
C TYR A 293 -2.46 -5.75 -12.35
N VAL A 294 -1.96 -6.97 -12.14
CA VAL A 294 -2.64 -7.98 -11.33
C VAL A 294 -2.65 -7.62 -9.84
N THR A 295 -1.51 -7.28 -9.24
CA THR A 295 -1.40 -6.87 -7.83
C THR A 295 -2.42 -5.79 -7.46
N TRP A 296 -2.51 -4.72 -8.26
CA TRP A 296 -3.46 -3.64 -8.02
C TRP A 296 -4.92 -4.07 -8.20
N ALA A 297 -5.21 -4.94 -9.19
CA ALA A 297 -6.56 -5.44 -9.42
C ALA A 297 -7.04 -6.45 -8.36
N VAL A 298 -6.14 -7.27 -7.83
CA VAL A 298 -6.41 -8.22 -6.75
C VAL A 298 -6.81 -7.48 -5.47
N TYR A 299 -6.21 -6.31 -5.22
CA TYR A 299 -6.61 -5.47 -4.10
C TYR A 299 -8.06 -4.98 -4.21
N ASP A 300 -8.50 -4.56 -5.40
CA ASP A 300 -9.89 -4.15 -5.61
C ASP A 300 -10.89 -5.29 -5.33
N ILE A 301 -10.53 -6.53 -5.65
CA ILE A 301 -11.34 -7.71 -5.27
C ILE A 301 -11.36 -7.91 -3.75
N PHE A 302 -10.21 -7.72 -3.08
CA PHE A 302 -10.15 -7.76 -1.62
C PHE A 302 -11.04 -6.66 -0.99
N LEU A 303 -11.05 -5.46 -1.57
CA LEU A 303 -11.92 -4.36 -1.15
C LEU A 303 -13.40 -4.72 -1.31
N GLU A 304 -13.84 -5.32 -2.41
CA GLU A 304 -15.25 -5.73 -2.57
C GLU A 304 -15.71 -6.70 -1.47
N LYS A 305 -14.79 -7.54 -0.99
CA LYS A 305 -15.09 -8.53 0.07
C LYS A 305 -15.08 -7.93 1.47
N HIS A 306 -14.14 -7.04 1.77
CA HIS A 306 -13.88 -6.59 3.15
C HIS A 306 -14.31 -5.14 3.43
N PHE A 307 -14.48 -4.32 2.39
CA PHE A 307 -14.86 -2.91 2.48
C PHE A 307 -15.84 -2.52 1.35
N PRO A 308 -16.97 -3.24 1.17
CA PRO A 308 -17.85 -3.09 0.00
C PRO A 308 -18.37 -1.66 -0.19
N ASP A 309 -18.66 -0.95 0.91
CA ASP A 309 -19.18 0.43 0.88
C ASP A 309 -18.16 1.44 0.33
N TYR A 310 -16.87 1.11 0.38
CA TYR A 310 -15.77 1.98 -0.04
C TYR A 310 -14.97 1.43 -1.22
N ALA A 311 -15.23 0.19 -1.65
CA ALA A 311 -14.42 -0.52 -2.64
C ALA A 311 -14.26 0.27 -3.94
N ASN A 312 -15.37 0.77 -4.49
CA ASN A 312 -15.34 1.56 -5.71
C ASN A 312 -14.56 2.87 -5.57
N GLU A 313 -14.71 3.58 -4.44
CA GLU A 313 -14.03 4.86 -4.24
C GLU A 313 -12.53 4.67 -4.00
N VAL A 314 -12.16 3.72 -3.13
CA VAL A 314 -10.76 3.45 -2.78
C VAL A 314 -10.01 2.84 -3.97
N GLY A 315 -10.60 1.86 -4.66
CA GLY A 315 -9.98 1.25 -5.85
C GLY A 315 -9.79 2.25 -6.99
N LEU A 316 -10.74 3.17 -7.18
CA LEU A 316 -10.60 4.25 -8.16
C LEU A 316 -9.47 5.23 -7.79
N ASN A 317 -9.32 5.60 -6.51
CA ASN A 317 -8.21 6.46 -6.06
C ASN A 317 -6.85 5.80 -6.34
N TRP A 318 -6.73 4.49 -6.11
CA TRP A 318 -5.51 3.76 -6.42
C TRP A 318 -5.26 3.60 -7.92
N SER A 319 -6.31 3.46 -8.72
CA SER A 319 -6.19 3.51 -10.18
C SER A 319 -5.67 4.87 -10.68
N PHE A 320 -6.06 5.98 -10.04
CA PHE A 320 -5.46 7.29 -10.37
C PHE A 320 -3.98 7.36 -9.99
N GLN A 321 -3.60 6.76 -8.85
CA GLN A 321 -2.22 6.68 -8.44
C GLN A 321 -1.38 5.87 -9.44
N ASN A 322 -1.90 4.74 -9.91
CA ASN A 322 -1.26 3.90 -10.92
C ASN A 322 -1.09 4.58 -12.25
N ASP A 323 -2.13 5.25 -12.72
CA ASP A 323 -2.06 6.04 -13.94
C ASP A 323 -0.95 7.09 -13.86
N SER A 324 -0.86 7.81 -12.73
CA SER A 324 0.21 8.80 -12.50
C SER A 324 1.61 8.20 -12.45
N ARG A 325 1.71 6.88 -12.26
CA ARG A 325 2.95 6.10 -12.24
C ARG A 325 3.22 5.40 -13.58
N GLY A 326 2.45 5.66 -14.64
CA GLY A 326 2.68 5.07 -15.96
C GLY A 326 1.89 3.79 -16.26
N LEU A 327 1.08 3.28 -15.32
CA LEU A 327 0.18 2.14 -15.54
C LEU A 327 -1.19 2.63 -16.03
N GLU A 328 -1.21 3.19 -17.25
CA GLU A 328 -2.28 4.06 -17.75
C GLU A 328 -3.65 3.40 -17.92
N TYR A 329 -3.69 2.06 -17.95
CA TYR A 329 -4.90 1.28 -18.19
C TYR A 329 -5.34 0.48 -16.95
N SER A 330 -4.78 0.79 -15.77
CA SER A 330 -5.02 0.04 -14.53
C SER A 330 -6.51 -0.14 -14.23
N GLN A 331 -7.30 0.94 -14.28
CA GLN A 331 -8.74 0.86 -14.07
C GLN A 331 -9.45 -0.07 -15.08
N LEU A 332 -9.06 -0.04 -16.35
CA LEU A 332 -9.65 -0.88 -17.40
C LEU A 332 -9.37 -2.36 -17.11
N PHE A 333 -8.11 -2.68 -16.81
CA PHE A 333 -7.69 -4.02 -16.42
C PHE A 333 -8.41 -4.52 -15.17
N THR A 334 -8.43 -3.70 -14.12
CA THR A 334 -9.08 -4.04 -12.85
C THR A 334 -10.56 -4.33 -13.02
N LYS A 335 -11.28 -3.51 -13.81
CA LYS A 335 -12.71 -3.76 -14.07
C LYS A 335 -12.95 -5.04 -14.87
N GLN A 336 -12.06 -5.40 -15.79
CA GLN A 336 -12.15 -6.69 -16.46
C GLN A 336 -11.88 -7.85 -15.50
N LEU A 337 -10.83 -7.80 -14.69
CA LEU A 337 -10.53 -8.87 -13.75
C LEU A 337 -11.64 -9.05 -12.71
N LEU A 338 -12.20 -7.96 -12.20
CA LEU A 338 -13.39 -7.98 -11.34
C LEU A 338 -14.59 -8.64 -12.02
N ALA A 339 -14.86 -8.32 -13.29
CA ALA A 339 -15.94 -8.94 -14.05
C ALA A 339 -15.75 -10.45 -14.20
N LEU A 340 -14.53 -10.89 -14.54
CA LEU A 340 -14.17 -12.31 -14.60
C LEU A 340 -14.31 -12.98 -13.23
N TYR A 341 -13.86 -12.32 -12.16
CA TYR A 341 -13.93 -12.85 -10.80
C TYR A 341 -15.38 -13.01 -10.31
N ASN A 342 -16.27 -12.08 -10.66
CA ASN A 342 -17.68 -12.14 -10.29
C ASN A 342 -18.49 -13.15 -11.13
N GLN A 343 -17.95 -13.62 -12.26
CA GLN A 343 -18.57 -14.60 -13.15
C GLN A 343 -17.91 -15.97 -13.11
N LYS A 344 -16.84 -16.13 -12.32
CA LYS A 344 -16.09 -17.39 -12.22
C LYS A 344 -16.95 -18.47 -11.55
N GLU A 345 -16.64 -19.72 -11.85
CA GLU A 345 -17.26 -20.85 -11.16
C GLU A 345 -16.81 -20.91 -9.69
N ASP A 346 -17.62 -21.50 -8.80
CA ASP A 346 -17.27 -21.62 -7.37
C ASP A 346 -15.97 -22.40 -7.12
N SER A 347 -15.62 -23.31 -8.03
CA SER A 347 -14.36 -24.07 -7.98
C SER A 347 -13.16 -23.29 -8.51
N GLU A 348 -13.37 -22.20 -9.26
CA GLU A 348 -12.31 -21.36 -9.78
C GLU A 348 -11.84 -20.34 -8.74
N THR A 349 -10.54 -20.09 -8.74
CA THR A 349 -9.84 -19.07 -7.94
C THR A 349 -9.23 -18.00 -8.85
N LEU A 350 -8.69 -16.90 -8.29
CA LEU A 350 -8.01 -15.89 -9.11
C LEU A 350 -6.91 -16.47 -10.00
N LYS A 351 -6.15 -17.44 -9.48
CA LYS A 351 -5.13 -18.15 -10.26
C LYS A 351 -5.68 -18.79 -11.53
N ASP A 352 -6.91 -19.27 -11.51
CA ASP A 352 -7.55 -19.94 -12.65
C ASP A 352 -8.05 -18.94 -13.71
N LEU A 353 -8.10 -17.64 -13.37
CA LEU A 353 -8.53 -16.58 -14.28
C LEU A 353 -7.40 -16.03 -15.17
N TYR A 354 -6.13 -16.39 -14.90
CA TYR A 354 -4.98 -15.92 -15.65
C TYR A 354 -5.11 -16.16 -17.17
N PRO A 355 -5.52 -17.36 -17.65
CA PRO A 355 -5.72 -17.56 -19.08
C PRO A 355 -6.78 -16.64 -19.68
N LYS A 356 -7.91 -16.44 -18.99
CA LYS A 356 -9.03 -15.61 -19.47
C LYS A 356 -8.65 -14.13 -19.54
N ILE A 357 -7.95 -13.61 -18.52
CA ILE A 357 -7.52 -12.21 -18.54
C ILE A 357 -6.44 -11.97 -19.60
N LEU A 358 -5.52 -12.93 -19.81
CA LEU A 358 -4.49 -12.83 -20.85
C LEU A 358 -5.05 -12.92 -22.27
N GLU A 359 -6.05 -13.76 -22.50
CA GLU A 359 -6.79 -13.78 -23.77
C GLU A 359 -7.41 -12.40 -24.05
N TRP A 360 -8.11 -11.84 -23.07
CA TRP A 360 -8.67 -10.50 -23.18
C TRP A 360 -7.60 -9.42 -23.39
N THR A 361 -6.45 -9.47 -22.70
CA THR A 361 -5.38 -8.47 -22.91
C THR A 361 -4.88 -8.50 -24.35
N SER A 362 -4.72 -9.69 -24.94
CA SER A 362 -4.28 -9.83 -26.34
C SER A 362 -5.27 -9.23 -27.34
N GLU A 363 -6.55 -9.23 -27.02
CA GLU A 363 -7.60 -8.63 -27.85
C GLU A 363 -7.62 -7.11 -27.70
N ILE A 364 -7.78 -6.63 -26.46
CA ILE A 364 -7.98 -5.21 -26.16
C ILE A 364 -6.74 -4.35 -26.46
N GLN A 365 -5.53 -4.91 -26.35
CA GLN A 365 -4.29 -4.13 -26.52
C GLN A 365 -4.15 -3.49 -27.90
N LYS A 366 -4.83 -4.04 -28.92
CA LYS A 366 -4.87 -3.52 -30.29
C LYS A 366 -5.65 -2.20 -30.39
N ASP A 367 -6.58 -1.98 -29.47
CA ASP A 367 -7.50 -0.85 -29.46
C ASP A 367 -7.20 0.15 -28.34
N LEU A 368 -6.13 -0.06 -27.56
CA LEU A 368 -5.76 0.85 -26.46
C LEU A 368 -5.44 2.24 -26.99
N SER A 369 -6.06 3.23 -26.35
CA SER A 369 -5.79 4.63 -26.57
C SER A 369 -6.05 5.40 -25.27
N LYS A 370 -5.18 6.36 -24.97
CA LYS A 370 -5.34 7.24 -23.81
C LYS A 370 -6.14 8.49 -24.23
N PRO A 371 -7.38 8.68 -23.74
CA PRO A 371 -8.16 9.87 -24.06
C PRO A 371 -7.51 11.14 -23.49
N LYS A 372 -7.56 12.22 -24.25
CA LYS A 372 -6.95 13.52 -23.91
C LYS A 372 -7.99 14.63 -24.05
N ILE A 373 -7.84 15.66 -23.21
CA ILE A 373 -8.51 16.95 -23.42
C ILE A 373 -7.79 17.66 -24.57
N ILE A 374 -8.50 17.93 -25.66
CA ILE A 374 -8.02 18.70 -26.81
C ILE A 374 -8.21 20.20 -26.57
N SER A 375 -9.36 20.56 -25.99
CA SER A 375 -9.71 21.95 -25.69
C SER A 375 -10.51 21.99 -24.39
N PRO A 376 -10.20 22.90 -23.45
CA PRO A 376 -9.02 23.76 -23.45
C PRO A 376 -7.74 22.93 -23.23
N LYS A 377 -6.67 23.21 -23.97
CA LYS A 377 -5.42 22.43 -23.87
C LYS A 377 -4.65 22.69 -22.57
N ASP A 378 -4.60 23.96 -22.14
CA ASP A 378 -3.88 24.40 -20.93
C ASP A 378 -4.66 25.51 -20.22
N SER A 379 -5.13 26.50 -21.00
CA SER A 379 -5.92 27.61 -20.49
C SER A 379 -7.05 27.99 -21.45
N THR A 380 -8.08 28.61 -20.88
CA THR A 380 -9.12 29.31 -21.62
C THR A 380 -9.41 30.66 -20.95
N TYR A 381 -9.80 31.64 -21.75
CA TYR A 381 -10.10 33.00 -21.32
C TYR A 381 -11.59 33.23 -21.47
N ILE A 382 -12.28 33.46 -20.36
CA ILE A 382 -13.72 33.62 -20.35
C ILE A 382 -14.07 34.69 -19.33
N LYS A 383 -14.89 35.66 -19.73
CA LYS A 383 -15.41 36.66 -18.80
C LYS A 383 -16.29 35.99 -17.74
N PHE A 384 -16.00 36.23 -16.47
CA PHE A 384 -16.80 35.72 -15.37
C PHE A 384 -18.07 36.56 -15.23
N SER A 385 -19.22 35.94 -15.51
CA SER A 385 -20.52 36.61 -15.36
C SER A 385 -21.63 35.61 -15.08
N GLY A 386 -22.08 35.55 -13.83
CA GLY A 386 -23.13 34.60 -13.43
C GLY A 386 -22.70 33.15 -13.68
N LYS A 387 -23.54 32.40 -14.39
CA LYS A 387 -23.21 31.06 -14.88
C LYS A 387 -22.46 31.16 -16.19
N THR A 388 -21.17 30.84 -16.16
CA THR A 388 -20.30 30.85 -17.33
C THR A 388 -20.28 29.47 -17.98
N LYS A 389 -20.52 29.40 -19.29
CA LYS A 389 -20.47 28.17 -20.08
C LYS A 389 -19.02 27.76 -20.35
N ILE A 390 -18.75 26.47 -20.17
CA ILE A 390 -17.45 25.82 -20.39
C ILE A 390 -17.69 24.60 -21.29
N ALA A 391 -16.83 24.42 -22.29
CA ALA A 391 -16.85 23.27 -23.18
C ALA A 391 -15.49 22.56 -23.14
N ILE A 392 -15.52 21.24 -23.06
CA ILE A 392 -14.36 20.35 -23.09
C ILE A 392 -14.48 19.46 -24.32
N MET A 393 -13.47 19.48 -25.18
CA MET A 393 -13.34 18.56 -26.32
C MET A 393 -12.35 17.45 -26.02
N PHE A 394 -12.67 16.23 -26.40
CA PHE A 394 -11.85 15.04 -26.18
C PHE A 394 -11.32 14.44 -27.49
N SER A 395 -10.19 13.73 -27.40
CA SER A 395 -9.57 13.05 -28.55
C SER A 395 -10.37 11.88 -29.10
N GLU A 396 -11.24 11.29 -28.29
CA GLU A 396 -12.06 10.14 -28.64
C GLU A 396 -13.43 10.23 -27.93
N PRO A 397 -14.43 9.45 -28.36
CA PRO A 397 -15.73 9.42 -27.70
C PRO A 397 -15.61 9.01 -26.22
N MET A 398 -16.26 9.78 -25.36
CA MET A 398 -16.32 9.54 -23.93
C MET A 398 -17.62 8.85 -23.53
N LYS A 399 -17.55 8.03 -22.47
CA LYS A 399 -18.74 7.47 -21.85
C LYS A 399 -19.56 8.60 -21.26
N LYS A 400 -20.77 8.81 -21.80
CA LYS A 400 -21.70 9.84 -21.33
C LYS A 400 -22.14 9.50 -19.91
N SER A 401 -21.97 10.45 -19.00
CA SER A 401 -22.38 10.37 -17.60
C SER A 401 -23.20 11.59 -17.24
N ASP A 402 -24.25 11.40 -16.45
CA ASP A 402 -25.11 12.48 -15.96
C ASP A 402 -24.43 13.32 -14.87
N THR A 403 -23.32 12.82 -14.33
CA THR A 403 -22.49 13.51 -13.33
C THR A 403 -21.01 13.23 -13.60
N ILE A 404 -20.18 14.26 -13.42
CA ILE A 404 -18.72 14.15 -13.44
C ILE A 404 -18.16 14.85 -12.21
N THR A 405 -17.11 14.32 -11.61
CA THR A 405 -16.42 14.97 -10.48
C THR A 405 -15.16 15.66 -10.96
N THR A 406 -14.97 16.90 -10.56
CA THR A 406 -13.75 17.67 -10.79
C THR A 406 -13.20 18.19 -9.47
N ILE A 407 -11.89 18.31 -9.37
CA ILE A 407 -11.24 19.12 -8.35
C ILE A 407 -11.18 20.55 -8.86
N PHE A 408 -11.89 21.45 -8.19
CA PHE A 408 -11.85 22.89 -8.43
C PHE A 408 -10.90 23.56 -7.46
N GLN A 409 -10.00 24.39 -7.97
CA GLN A 409 -9.00 25.05 -7.14
C GLN A 409 -8.65 26.46 -7.61
N ASP A 410 -8.25 27.33 -6.67
CA ASP A 410 -7.81 28.71 -6.92
C ASP A 410 -6.27 28.84 -7.05
N GLY A 411 -5.55 27.71 -6.94
CA GLY A 411 -4.09 27.66 -7.01
C GLY A 411 -3.36 28.13 -5.74
N LYS A 412 -4.07 28.43 -4.65
CA LYS A 412 -3.46 28.80 -3.36
C LYS A 412 -4.04 28.01 -2.19
N ASN A 413 -5.33 28.18 -1.93
CA ASN A 413 -5.96 27.79 -0.67
C ASN A 413 -7.22 26.96 -0.87
N LEU A 414 -7.98 27.21 -1.95
CA LEU A 414 -9.20 26.48 -2.24
C LEU A 414 -8.86 25.24 -3.06
N ARG A 415 -9.26 24.07 -2.55
CA ARG A 415 -9.27 22.81 -3.28
C ARG A 415 -10.49 22.02 -2.85
N GLN A 416 -11.44 21.83 -3.76
CA GLN A 416 -12.69 21.15 -3.47
C GLN A 416 -13.08 20.18 -4.58
N CYS A 417 -13.63 19.02 -4.22
CA CYS A 417 -14.27 18.14 -5.19
C CYS A 417 -15.69 18.65 -5.45
N ILE A 418 -16.04 18.84 -6.71
CA ILE A 418 -17.36 19.30 -7.14
C ILE A 418 -17.92 18.28 -8.12
N ASP A 419 -19.15 17.86 -7.88
CA ASP A 419 -19.93 17.06 -8.82
C ASP A 419 -20.70 17.98 -9.77
N LEU A 420 -20.32 17.99 -11.03
CA LEU A 420 -21.01 18.72 -12.09
C LEU A 420 -22.12 17.84 -12.65
N ASN A 421 -23.36 18.33 -12.70
CA ASN A 421 -24.53 17.55 -13.11
C ASN A 421 -25.51 18.34 -13.99
N GLY A 422 -26.46 17.62 -14.60
CA GLY A 422 -27.45 18.21 -15.51
C GLY A 422 -28.35 19.27 -14.88
N ASN A 423 -28.68 19.15 -13.59
CA ASN A 423 -29.62 20.03 -12.90
C ASN A 423 -28.98 21.34 -12.44
N GLU A 424 -27.79 21.26 -11.84
CA GLU A 424 -27.12 22.42 -11.24
C GLU A 424 -26.21 23.13 -12.25
N ASN A 425 -25.55 22.36 -13.10
CA ASN A 425 -24.52 22.82 -14.01
C ASN A 425 -24.92 22.72 -15.49
N ASN A 426 -26.15 22.36 -15.82
CA ASN A 426 -26.58 22.21 -17.22
C ASN A 426 -25.61 21.31 -18.02
N LEU A 427 -25.10 20.25 -17.39
CA LEU A 427 -24.13 19.34 -17.99
C LEU A 427 -24.74 18.62 -19.20
N ARG A 428 -24.06 18.68 -20.34
CA ARG A 428 -24.52 18.08 -21.61
C ARG A 428 -23.37 17.47 -22.39
N TRP A 429 -23.62 16.32 -22.99
CA TRP A 429 -22.70 15.66 -23.91
C TRP A 429 -23.14 15.89 -25.35
N SER A 430 -22.18 16.04 -26.27
CA SER A 430 -22.46 15.98 -27.70
C SER A 430 -22.95 14.59 -28.12
N GLU A 431 -23.63 14.52 -29.27
CA GLU A 431 -24.12 13.24 -29.81
C GLU A 431 -22.99 12.23 -30.03
N ASN A 432 -21.84 12.68 -30.54
CA ASN A 432 -20.67 11.85 -30.79
C ASN A 432 -19.80 11.58 -29.54
N GLY A 433 -20.19 12.09 -28.37
CA GLY A 433 -19.47 11.88 -27.10
C GLY A 433 -18.09 12.55 -27.01
N LYS A 434 -17.69 13.35 -28.00
CA LYS A 434 -16.37 14.02 -28.02
C LYS A 434 -16.38 15.41 -27.39
N GLU A 435 -17.52 15.91 -26.96
CA GLU A 435 -17.64 17.21 -26.33
C GLU A 435 -18.58 17.14 -25.12
N LEU A 436 -18.17 17.85 -24.07
CA LEU A 436 -18.89 18.00 -22.81
C LEU A 436 -19.01 19.49 -22.52
N GLU A 437 -20.23 19.95 -22.31
CA GLU A 437 -20.52 21.32 -21.92
C GLU A 437 -21.12 21.35 -20.51
N PHE A 438 -20.79 22.39 -19.74
CA PHE A 438 -21.45 22.68 -18.46
C PHE A 438 -21.34 24.18 -18.14
N GLU A 439 -22.12 24.62 -17.17
CA GLU A 439 -22.17 25.95 -16.64
C GLU A 439 -21.64 25.97 -15.21
N PHE A 440 -20.84 26.98 -14.89
CA PHE A 440 -20.25 27.14 -13.57
C PHE A 440 -20.27 28.59 -13.11
N SER A 441 -20.56 28.79 -11.82
CA SER A 441 -20.52 30.10 -11.18
C SER A 441 -19.18 30.28 -10.48
N PHE A 442 -18.35 31.19 -10.98
CA PHE A 442 -17.04 31.46 -10.42
C PHE A 442 -17.13 32.42 -9.24
N PRO A 443 -16.40 32.18 -8.14
CA PRO A 443 -16.19 33.20 -7.12
C PRO A 443 -15.44 34.41 -7.71
N THR A 444 -15.79 35.63 -7.29
CA THR A 444 -15.27 36.88 -7.88
C THR A 444 -14.01 37.41 -7.21
N ASP A 445 -13.42 36.68 -6.27
CA ASP A 445 -12.23 37.09 -5.52
C ASP A 445 -10.91 36.73 -6.23
N ARG A 446 -11.00 36.06 -7.39
CA ARG A 446 -9.85 35.64 -8.20
C ARG A 446 -10.14 35.74 -9.69
N ASP A 447 -9.07 35.97 -10.44
CA ASP A 447 -9.09 36.03 -11.91
C ASP A 447 -8.67 34.68 -12.54
N THR A 448 -8.47 33.64 -11.73
CA THR A 448 -7.93 32.35 -12.18
C THR A 448 -8.43 31.20 -11.33
N TYR A 449 -8.90 30.14 -12.01
CA TYR A 449 -9.26 28.86 -11.41
C TYR A 449 -8.76 27.68 -12.25
N TYR A 450 -8.71 26.50 -11.66
CA TYR A 450 -8.34 25.27 -12.35
C TYR A 450 -9.40 24.20 -12.15
N PHE A 451 -9.68 23.46 -13.21
CA PHE A 451 -10.42 22.21 -13.18
C PHE A 451 -9.44 21.07 -13.38
N GLN A 452 -9.32 20.19 -12.39
CA GLN A 452 -8.49 18.98 -12.43
C GLN A 452 -9.40 17.74 -12.36
N PHE A 453 -9.18 16.78 -13.25
CA PHE A 453 -10.01 15.59 -13.38
C PHE A 453 -9.23 14.32 -13.04
N ASN A 454 -9.98 13.23 -12.74
CA ASN A 454 -9.45 11.90 -12.47
C ASN A 454 -8.31 11.89 -11.44
N TRP A 455 -8.56 12.50 -10.30
CA TRP A 455 -7.60 12.57 -9.21
C TRP A 455 -8.23 12.13 -7.88
N TRP A 456 -7.41 11.91 -6.87
CA TRP A 456 -7.83 11.49 -5.53
C TRP A 456 -9.00 12.31 -4.99
N GLY A 457 -10.08 11.61 -4.61
CA GLY A 457 -11.33 12.20 -4.13
C GLY A 457 -12.41 12.37 -5.18
N THR A 458 -12.11 12.14 -6.47
CA THR A 458 -13.13 12.15 -7.54
C THR A 458 -13.93 10.84 -7.57
N ARG A 459 -15.26 10.93 -7.69
CA ARG A 459 -16.19 9.77 -7.65
C ARG A 459 -16.75 9.40 -9.02
N HIS A 460 -16.94 10.39 -9.88
CA HIS A 460 -17.47 10.25 -11.22
C HIS A 460 -16.39 10.67 -12.25
N PRO A 461 -15.44 9.78 -12.58
CA PRO A 461 -14.32 10.10 -13.45
C PRO A 461 -14.75 10.26 -14.91
N LEU A 462 -13.92 10.96 -15.69
CA LEU A 462 -14.01 11.00 -17.15
C LEU A 462 -13.34 9.74 -17.74
N ILE A 463 -14.14 8.92 -18.43
CA ILE A 463 -13.74 7.64 -19.01
C ILE A 463 -14.16 7.60 -20.49
N SER A 464 -13.32 7.06 -21.38
CA SER A 464 -13.69 6.84 -22.78
C SER A 464 -14.78 5.78 -22.94
N GLU A 465 -15.42 5.69 -24.11
CA GLU A 465 -16.34 4.58 -24.42
C GLU A 465 -15.65 3.20 -24.33
N LYS A 466 -14.31 3.17 -24.48
CA LYS A 466 -13.47 1.98 -24.32
C LYS A 466 -13.16 1.63 -22.86
N GLY A 467 -13.61 2.44 -21.90
CA GLY A 467 -13.35 2.19 -20.47
C GLY A 467 -12.01 2.75 -19.96
N VAL A 468 -11.29 3.55 -20.75
CA VAL A 468 -9.99 4.12 -20.35
C VAL A 468 -10.17 5.50 -19.71
N LEU A 469 -9.53 5.72 -18.56
CA LEU A 469 -9.51 7.04 -17.90
C LEU A 469 -8.74 8.07 -18.75
N ILE A 470 -9.17 9.32 -18.78
CA ILE A 470 -8.23 10.41 -19.14
C ILE A 470 -7.08 10.42 -18.13
N LYS A 471 -5.90 10.87 -18.55
CA LYS A 471 -4.71 10.91 -17.69
C LYS A 471 -5.04 11.57 -16.34
N SER A 472 -4.67 10.92 -15.26
CA SER A 472 -4.94 11.35 -13.91
C SER A 472 -4.28 12.68 -13.63
N GLY A 473 -5.05 13.58 -13.04
CA GLY A 473 -4.62 14.94 -12.79
C GLY A 473 -4.62 15.83 -14.03
N SER A 474 -5.13 15.37 -15.19
CA SER A 474 -5.39 16.24 -16.34
C SER A 474 -6.17 17.47 -15.89
N TYR A 475 -5.72 18.65 -16.31
CA TYR A 475 -6.32 19.90 -15.90
C TYR A 475 -6.31 20.94 -16.99
N PHE A 476 -7.14 21.97 -16.81
CA PHE A 476 -6.99 23.23 -17.53
C PHE A 476 -7.29 24.40 -16.61
N LYS A 477 -6.74 25.56 -16.96
CA LYS A 477 -6.91 26.84 -16.27
C LYS A 477 -8.01 27.65 -16.95
N ILE A 478 -8.83 28.34 -16.16
CA ILE A 478 -9.79 29.33 -16.64
C ILE A 478 -9.37 30.69 -16.09
N ILE A 479 -9.34 31.69 -16.97
CA ILE A 479 -8.85 33.03 -16.68
C ILE A 479 -9.96 34.04 -16.98
N ASP A 480 -10.26 34.91 -16.02
CA ASP A 480 -11.18 36.03 -16.24
C ASP A 480 -10.55 37.03 -17.20
N LYS A 481 -11.26 37.38 -18.27
CA LYS A 481 -10.79 38.36 -19.26
C LYS A 481 -11.92 39.07 -19.98
#